data_AF-A0AAV9FBQ1-F1
#
_entry.id   AF-A0AAV9FBQ1-F1
#
_cell.length_a   1.000
_cell.length_b   1.000
_cell.length_c   1.000
_cell.angle_alpha   90.00
_cell.angle_beta   90.00
_cell.angle_gamma   90.00
#
_symmetry.space_group_name_H-M   'P 1'
#
loop_
_entity.id
_entity.type
_entity.pdbx_description
1 polymer ?
#
loop_
_entity_poly.entity_id
_entity_poly.type
_entity_poly.pdbx_seq_one_letter_code
_entity_poly.pdbx_strand_id
1 'polypeptide(L)'
;MALLKEFPSKIFFYCFEPAPVGGEPSIVPSHVIVEKMEEQMPRLATGLRAGVPGTRSRPKTGLVNGSAKRSRADRAFKASDDGSAEFTYGPVHPVREFGGKKAWFLPILGYLANEKDVVDTSFGDGSNVLQEAMDAYKGILAENCVDLKWKKGDVLLVDNLSVQHTRRPGKPPRAIYASICK
;
A
#
# COMPACT_ATOMS: atom_id res chain seq x y z
N MET A 1 -0.01 -0.39 -6.67
CA MET A 1 0.33 -1.59 -7.49
C MET A 1 1.57 -2.32 -6.95
N ALA A 2 1.87 -2.22 -5.65
CA ALA A 2 3.17 -2.63 -5.14
C ALA A 2 3.41 -4.16 -5.09
N LEU A 3 2.33 -4.96 -5.15
CA LEU A 3 2.38 -6.44 -5.19
C LEU A 3 2.50 -7.03 -6.62
N LEU A 4 2.56 -6.18 -7.65
CA LEU A 4 2.72 -6.64 -9.03
C LEU A 4 4.21 -6.82 -9.38
N LYS A 5 4.50 -7.69 -10.37
CA LYS A 5 5.86 -7.88 -10.89
C LYS A 5 6.33 -6.62 -11.62
N GLU A 6 5.45 -6.08 -12.45
CA GLU A 6 5.63 -4.80 -13.12
C GLU A 6 4.76 -3.78 -12.41
N PHE A 7 5.40 -2.74 -11.91
CA PHE A 7 4.78 -1.63 -11.20
C PHE A 7 5.28 -0.34 -11.82
N PRO A 8 4.49 0.74 -11.77
CA PRO A 8 4.88 1.97 -12.42
C PRO A 8 6.09 2.59 -11.74
N SER A 9 7.04 3.13 -12.51
CA SER A 9 8.14 3.92 -11.96
C SER A 9 7.67 5.29 -11.47
N LYS A 10 6.68 5.88 -12.15
CA LYS A 10 6.13 7.21 -11.85
C LYS A 10 4.63 7.25 -12.03
N ILE A 11 3.99 8.16 -11.32
CA ILE A 11 2.55 8.39 -11.41
C ILE A 11 2.31 9.90 -11.51
N PHE A 12 1.50 10.32 -12.47
CA PHE A 12 0.94 11.66 -12.52
C PHE A 12 -0.45 11.66 -11.92
N PHE A 13 -0.76 12.68 -11.11
CA PHE A 13 -2.12 13.03 -10.74
C PHE A 13 -2.44 14.43 -11.26
N TYR A 14 -3.64 14.60 -11.82
CA TYR A 14 -4.13 15.88 -12.32
C TYR A 14 -5.44 16.26 -11.61
N CYS A 15 -5.47 17.45 -11.01
CA CYS A 15 -6.65 17.96 -10.33
C CYS A 15 -7.58 18.70 -11.30
N PHE A 16 -8.64 18.01 -11.73
CA PHE A 16 -9.67 18.64 -12.54
C PHE A 16 -10.72 19.37 -11.69
N GLU A 17 -11.09 18.78 -10.55
CA GLU A 17 -12.00 19.38 -9.58
C GLU A 17 -11.55 19.00 -8.15
N PRO A 18 -11.04 19.97 -7.36
CA PRO A 18 -10.68 19.71 -5.97
C PRO A 18 -11.93 19.47 -5.12
N ALA A 19 -11.81 18.71 -4.04
CA ALA A 19 -12.89 18.57 -3.09
C ALA A 19 -13.15 19.90 -2.36
N PRO A 20 -14.42 20.25 -2.06
CA PRO A 20 -14.74 21.43 -1.26
C PRO A 20 -14.24 21.32 0.20
N VAL A 21 -14.13 20.10 0.73
CA VAL A 21 -13.62 19.83 2.08
C VAL A 21 -12.81 18.53 2.06
N GLY A 22 -11.59 18.59 2.58
CA GLY A 22 -10.67 17.46 2.67
C GLY A 22 -10.21 16.95 1.30
N GLY A 23 -10.01 15.64 1.17
CA GLY A 23 -9.70 15.01 -0.12
C GLY A 23 -8.30 15.28 -0.67
N GLU A 24 -7.42 15.85 0.15
CA GLU A 24 -6.01 16.08 -0.13
C GLU A 24 -5.33 14.75 -0.50
N PRO A 25 -4.43 14.74 -1.50
CA PRO A 25 -3.47 13.66 -1.62
C PRO A 25 -2.44 13.86 -0.50
N SER A 26 -2.08 12.75 0.11
CA SER A 26 -1.12 12.74 1.21
C SER A 26 0.08 11.94 0.75
N ILE A 27 1.27 12.50 0.86
CA ILE A 27 2.51 11.86 0.40
C ILE A 27 3.54 11.79 1.51
N VAL A 28 4.37 10.76 1.48
CA VAL A 28 5.48 10.59 2.42
C VAL A 28 6.68 9.97 1.70
N PRO A 29 7.90 10.50 1.88
CA PRO A 29 9.10 9.87 1.36
C PRO A 29 9.31 8.49 2.01
N SER A 30 9.43 7.45 1.20
CA SER A 30 9.51 6.07 1.67
C SER A 30 10.77 5.77 2.48
N HIS A 31 11.86 6.52 2.31
CA HIS A 31 13.09 6.36 3.10
C HIS A 31 12.91 6.82 4.55
N VAL A 32 12.13 7.88 4.79
CA VAL A 32 11.82 8.38 6.15
C VAL A 32 11.09 7.31 6.96
N ILE A 33 10.21 6.55 6.31
CA ILE A 33 9.52 5.43 6.96
C ILE A 33 10.52 4.34 7.34
N VAL A 34 11.47 4.00 6.45
CA VAL A 34 12.51 3.00 6.74
C VAL A 34 13.35 3.44 7.93
N GLU A 35 13.87 4.66 7.91
CA GLU A 35 14.72 5.22 8.97
C GLU A 35 14.00 5.19 10.31
N LYS A 36 12.78 5.75 10.40
CA LYS A 36 12.02 5.80 11.65
C LYS A 36 11.57 4.42 12.15
N MET A 37 11.22 3.49 11.25
CA MET A 37 10.88 2.12 11.65
C MET A 37 12.13 1.35 12.14
N GLU A 38 13.30 1.58 11.53
CA GLU A 38 14.58 1.01 11.99
C GLU A 38 14.96 1.57 13.37
N GLU A 39 14.69 2.85 13.66
CA GLU A 39 14.90 3.49 14.96
C GLU A 39 13.94 2.98 16.04
N GLN A 40 12.63 2.95 15.76
CA GLN A 40 11.61 2.59 16.76
C GLN A 40 11.51 1.08 16.98
N MET A 41 11.71 0.29 15.92
CA MET A 41 11.49 -1.16 15.92
C MET A 41 12.68 -1.91 15.28
N PRO A 42 13.90 -1.83 15.83
CA PRO A 42 15.10 -2.40 15.21
C PRO A 42 15.01 -3.93 15.00
N ARG A 43 14.35 -4.65 15.92
CA ARG A 43 14.13 -6.11 15.78
C ARG A 43 13.19 -6.44 14.63
N LEU A 44 12.19 -5.60 14.38
CA LEU A 44 11.25 -5.74 13.28
C LEU A 44 11.94 -5.48 11.94
N ALA A 45 12.82 -4.48 11.86
CA ALA A 45 13.58 -4.20 10.65
C ALA A 45 14.46 -5.38 10.21
N THR A 46 14.93 -6.20 11.16
CA THR A 46 15.59 -7.48 10.86
C THR A 46 14.60 -8.53 10.39
N GLY A 47 13.44 -8.67 11.05
CA GLY A 47 12.39 -9.64 10.69
C GLY A 47 11.68 -9.39 9.35
N LEU A 48 11.50 -8.12 8.95
CA LEU A 48 10.93 -7.73 7.65
C LEU A 48 11.82 -8.14 6.47
N ARG A 49 13.11 -8.40 6.73
CA ARG A 49 14.03 -9.02 5.74
C ARG A 49 13.73 -10.49 5.48
N ALA A 50 12.91 -11.15 6.30
CA ALA A 50 12.40 -12.51 6.05
C ALA A 50 11.09 -12.54 5.22
N GLY A 51 10.53 -11.36 4.94
CA GLY A 51 9.30 -11.19 4.16
C GLY A 51 8.02 -11.28 4.99
N VAL A 52 6.91 -10.83 4.42
CA VAL A 52 5.59 -10.72 5.06
C VAL A 52 4.57 -11.44 4.17
N PRO A 53 3.95 -12.53 4.62
CA PRO A 53 2.76 -13.10 4.01
C PRO A 53 1.54 -12.21 4.27
N GLY A 54 0.69 -12.05 3.27
CA GLY A 54 -0.59 -11.35 3.41
C GLY A 54 -1.71 -12.20 2.85
N THR A 55 -2.76 -12.39 3.65
CA THR A 55 -3.99 -13.07 3.23
C THR A 55 -5.09 -12.03 3.05
N ARG A 56 -5.70 -12.00 1.86
CA ARG A 56 -6.83 -11.12 1.56
C ARG A 56 -8.05 -11.94 1.18
N SER A 57 -9.12 -11.81 1.96
CA SER A 57 -10.46 -12.28 1.60
C SER A 57 -11.20 -11.20 0.79
N ARG A 58 -11.96 -11.60 -0.23
CA ARG A 58 -12.87 -10.71 -0.96
C ARG A 58 -14.32 -11.17 -0.79
N PRO A 59 -15.25 -10.30 -0.32
CA PRO A 59 -16.67 -10.63 -0.25
C PRO A 59 -17.39 -10.57 -1.61
N LYS A 60 -18.61 -11.13 -1.64
CA LYS A 60 -19.50 -11.45 -2.79
C LYS A 60 -19.66 -10.45 -3.93
N THR A 61 -19.24 -9.18 -3.81
CA THR A 61 -19.60 -8.10 -4.75
C THR A 61 -18.52 -7.71 -5.76
N GLY A 62 -17.34 -8.33 -5.74
CA GLY A 62 -16.29 -8.03 -6.71
C GLY A 62 -16.34 -8.97 -7.93
N LEU A 63 -16.63 -8.45 -9.13
CA LEU A 63 -16.41 -9.21 -10.38
C LEU A 63 -14.97 -9.74 -10.41
N VAL A 64 -14.81 -11.06 -10.34
CA VAL A 64 -13.56 -11.72 -10.73
C VAL A 64 -13.60 -11.93 -12.24
N ASN A 65 -13.37 -10.86 -13.01
CA ASN A 65 -13.05 -11.02 -14.43
C ASN A 65 -11.60 -11.49 -14.55
N GLY A 66 -11.42 -12.81 -14.50
CA GLY A 66 -10.13 -13.42 -14.73
C GLY A 66 -10.24 -14.94 -14.74
N SER A 67 -10.21 -15.53 -15.94
CA SER A 67 -9.89 -16.95 -16.11
C SER A 67 -8.55 -17.22 -15.44
N ALA A 68 -8.57 -17.85 -14.27
CA ALA A 68 -7.40 -18.15 -13.45
C ALA A 68 -6.52 -19.21 -14.13
N LYS A 69 -5.70 -18.79 -15.09
CA LYS A 69 -4.55 -19.55 -15.55
C LYS A 69 -3.29 -18.84 -15.06
N ARG A 70 -2.81 -19.25 -13.87
CA ARG A 70 -1.39 -19.38 -13.48
C ARG A 70 -1.27 -19.40 -11.95
N SER A 71 -0.96 -20.57 -11.39
CA SER A 71 -0.23 -20.69 -10.13
C SER A 71 1.16 -20.08 -10.32
N ARG A 72 1.42 -18.93 -9.69
CA ARG A 72 2.78 -18.47 -9.42
C ARG A 72 3.11 -18.92 -8.00
N ALA A 73 4.35 -19.36 -7.76
CA ALA A 73 4.79 -19.90 -6.47
C ALA A 73 4.49 -19.01 -5.25
N ASP A 74 4.42 -17.69 -5.44
CA ASP A 74 4.20 -16.71 -4.35
C ASP A 74 2.72 -16.30 -4.16
N ARG A 75 1.78 -17.02 -4.79
CA ARG A 75 0.34 -16.73 -4.68
C ARG A 75 -0.49 -18.00 -4.61
N ALA A 76 -1.21 -18.17 -3.50
CA ALA A 76 -2.26 -19.18 -3.37
C ALA A 76 -3.64 -18.57 -3.60
N PHE A 77 -4.55 -19.39 -4.13
CA PHE A 77 -5.94 -19.03 -4.37
C PHE A 77 -6.84 -20.14 -3.85
N LYS A 78 -7.85 -19.78 -3.07
CA LYS A 78 -8.88 -20.70 -2.59
C LYS A 78 -10.25 -20.10 -2.88
N ALA A 79 -11.02 -20.78 -3.71
CA ALA A 79 -12.43 -20.48 -3.90
C ALA A 79 -13.25 -21.20 -2.84
N SER A 80 -14.34 -20.59 -2.40
CA SER A 80 -15.29 -21.15 -1.45
C SER A 80 -16.65 -21.39 -2.13
N ASP A 81 -17.40 -22.36 -1.63
CA ASP A 81 -18.73 -22.73 -2.19
C ASP A 81 -19.76 -21.60 -2.12
N ASP A 82 -19.55 -20.63 -1.23
CA ASP A 82 -20.40 -19.44 -1.09
C ASP A 82 -20.09 -18.32 -2.11
N GLY A 83 -19.18 -18.58 -3.04
CA GLY A 83 -18.72 -17.66 -4.07
C GLY A 83 -17.64 -16.68 -3.61
N SER A 84 -17.14 -16.78 -2.38
CA SER A 84 -15.99 -15.99 -1.91
C SER A 84 -14.67 -16.56 -2.42
N ALA A 85 -13.64 -15.72 -2.35
CA ALA A 85 -12.28 -16.12 -2.70
C ALA A 85 -11.26 -15.54 -1.71
N GLU A 86 -10.30 -16.38 -1.36
CA GLU A 86 -9.14 -16.06 -0.53
C GLU A 86 -7.88 -16.08 -1.40
N PHE A 87 -7.05 -15.06 -1.22
CA PHE A 87 -5.76 -14.92 -1.89
C PHE A 87 -4.67 -14.78 -0.85
N THR A 88 -3.68 -15.67 -0.91
CA THR A 88 -2.45 -15.56 -0.11
C THR A 88 -1.34 -15.04 -1.01
N TYR A 89 -0.58 -14.07 -0.52
CA TYR A 89 0.59 -13.51 -1.21
C TYR A 89 1.83 -13.63 -0.32
N GLY A 90 2.98 -13.94 -0.92
CA GLY A 90 4.28 -13.82 -0.26
C GLY A 90 5.06 -15.12 -0.11
N PRO A 91 6.16 -15.09 0.65
CA PRO A 91 6.65 -13.95 1.43
C PRO A 91 7.09 -12.76 0.55
N VAL A 92 6.78 -11.52 0.97
CA VAL A 92 7.23 -10.31 0.27
C VAL A 92 8.04 -9.38 1.17
N HIS A 93 9.16 -8.86 0.68
CA HIS A 93 9.95 -7.87 1.42
C HIS A 93 9.34 -6.46 1.31
N PRO A 94 9.01 -5.82 2.44
CA PRO A 94 8.34 -4.52 2.42
C PRO A 94 9.30 -3.36 2.17
N VAL A 95 10.58 -3.55 2.46
CA VAL A 95 11.64 -2.61 2.11
C VAL A 95 12.34 -3.10 0.85
N ARG A 96 12.47 -2.20 -0.14
CA ARG A 96 13.22 -2.43 -1.37
C ARG A 96 14.28 -1.35 -1.54
N GLU A 97 15.25 -1.59 -2.40
CA GLU A 97 16.27 -0.60 -2.75
C GLU A 97 16.13 -0.19 -4.21
N PHE A 98 16.12 1.12 -4.45
CA PHE A 98 16.09 1.70 -5.78
C PHE A 98 17.16 2.79 -5.87
N GLY A 99 18.10 2.65 -6.81
CA GLY A 99 19.17 3.64 -7.01
C GLY A 99 20.01 3.91 -5.75
N GLY A 100 20.29 2.86 -4.96
CA GLY A 100 21.08 2.98 -3.72
C GLY A 100 20.32 3.52 -2.51
N LYS A 101 18.99 3.74 -2.61
CA LYS A 101 18.15 4.23 -1.51
C LYS A 101 17.11 3.19 -1.12
N LYS A 102 17.02 2.92 0.19
CA LYS A 102 15.94 2.10 0.74
C LYS A 102 14.61 2.84 0.63
N ALA A 103 13.57 2.10 0.31
CA ALA A 103 12.20 2.58 0.23
C ALA A 103 11.28 1.58 0.91
N TRP A 104 10.48 2.06 1.85
CA TRP A 104 9.31 1.33 2.31
C TRP A 104 8.31 1.22 1.16
N PHE A 105 8.27 0.07 0.50
CA PHE A 105 7.56 -0.12 -0.77
C PHE A 105 6.22 -0.84 -0.59
N LEU A 106 6.09 -1.72 0.42
CA LEU A 106 4.82 -2.38 0.76
C LEU A 106 4.30 -1.85 2.10
N PRO A 107 3.14 -1.16 2.13
CA PRO A 107 2.56 -0.72 3.39
C PRO A 107 2.10 -1.91 4.23
N ILE A 108 2.45 -1.95 5.53
CA ILE A 108 2.04 -3.04 6.44
C ILE A 108 0.52 -3.02 6.65
N LEU A 109 -0.10 -1.84 6.64
CA LEU A 109 -1.55 -1.69 6.80
C LEU A 109 -2.36 -2.31 5.67
N GLY A 110 -1.75 -2.80 4.58
CA GLY A 110 -2.47 -3.17 3.38
C GLY A 110 -3.21 -1.98 2.75
N TYR A 111 -3.90 -2.22 1.64
CA TYR A 111 -4.80 -1.23 1.06
C TYR A 111 -6.18 -1.36 1.71
N LEU A 112 -6.29 -1.05 3.01
CA LEU A 112 -7.55 -1.13 3.74
C LEU A 112 -8.44 0.07 3.36
N ALA A 113 -9.50 -0.22 2.61
CA ALA A 113 -10.56 0.75 2.36
C ALA A 113 -11.53 0.83 3.56
N ASN A 114 -11.70 -0.27 4.30
CA ASN A 114 -12.57 -0.39 5.47
C ASN A 114 -12.03 -1.44 6.47
N GLU A 115 -12.44 -1.35 7.74
CA GLU A 115 -12.12 -2.32 8.81
C GLU A 115 -12.59 -3.76 8.50
N LYS A 116 -13.49 -3.96 7.54
CA LYS A 116 -13.99 -5.28 7.14
C LYS A 116 -13.13 -5.94 6.05
N ASP A 117 -12.23 -5.20 5.41
CA ASP A 117 -11.33 -5.71 4.37
C ASP A 117 -9.98 -6.14 4.96
N VAL A 118 -9.95 -6.60 6.23
CA VAL A 118 -8.72 -6.93 6.97
C VAL A 118 -7.87 -7.87 6.13
N VAL A 119 -6.72 -7.37 5.69
CA VAL A 119 -5.65 -8.22 5.19
C VAL A 119 -4.97 -8.77 6.44
N ASP A 120 -5.18 -10.05 6.70
CA ASP A 120 -4.45 -10.71 7.76
C ASP A 120 -2.99 -10.78 7.34
N THR A 121 -2.13 -10.12 8.11
CA THR A 121 -0.74 -9.87 7.77
C THR A 121 0.13 -10.50 8.86
N SER A 122 0.96 -11.45 8.45
CA SER A 122 1.90 -12.15 9.33
C SER A 122 3.34 -11.90 8.88
N PHE A 123 4.32 -12.20 9.71
CA PHE A 123 5.70 -12.32 9.26
C PHE A 123 5.90 -13.61 8.45
N GLY A 124 7.05 -13.71 7.77
CA GLY A 124 7.42 -14.86 6.94
C GLY A 124 7.45 -16.19 7.68
N ASP A 125 7.56 -16.16 9.00
CA ASP A 125 7.50 -17.32 9.90
C ASP A 125 6.06 -17.67 10.35
N GLY A 126 5.05 -16.92 9.90
CA GLY A 126 3.65 -17.11 10.25
C GLY A 126 3.21 -16.46 11.56
N SER A 127 4.12 -15.80 12.30
CA SER A 127 3.74 -15.05 13.49
C SER A 127 3.00 -13.76 13.12
N ASN A 128 2.01 -13.35 13.90
CA ASN A 128 1.23 -12.14 13.62
C ASN A 128 2.12 -10.90 13.61
N VAL A 129 1.83 -9.95 12.71
CA VAL A 129 2.46 -8.63 12.81
C VAL A 129 2.12 -8.04 14.18
N LEU A 130 3.15 -7.67 14.95
CA LEU A 130 2.99 -7.08 16.27
C LEU A 130 2.14 -5.81 16.17
N GLN A 131 1.12 -5.70 17.02
CA GLN A 131 0.27 -4.50 17.07
C GLN A 131 1.11 -3.22 17.28
N GLU A 132 2.16 -3.32 18.09
CA GLU A 132 3.15 -2.26 18.31
C GLU A 132 3.82 -1.79 17.01
N ALA A 133 4.14 -2.71 16.09
CA ALA A 133 4.70 -2.37 14.79
C ALA A 133 3.70 -1.62 13.91
N MET A 134 2.42 -2.00 13.98
CA MET A 134 1.34 -1.33 13.26
C MET A 134 1.12 0.09 13.79
N ASP A 135 1.16 0.25 15.10
CA ASP A 135 0.95 1.54 15.76
C ASP A 135 2.14 2.47 15.53
N ALA A 136 3.38 1.96 15.59
CA ALA A 136 4.58 2.70 15.20
C ALA A 136 4.49 3.18 13.74
N TYR A 137 4.13 2.28 12.81
CA TYR A 137 3.97 2.62 11.40
C TYR A 137 2.89 3.70 11.18
N LYS A 138 1.73 3.58 11.84
CA LYS A 138 0.66 4.60 11.79
C LYS A 138 1.14 5.95 12.34
N GLY A 139 1.86 5.96 13.45
CA GLY A 139 2.42 7.17 14.05
C GLY A 139 3.39 7.87 13.09
N ILE A 140 4.31 7.10 12.49
CA ILE A 140 5.26 7.62 11.49
C ILE A 140 4.51 8.23 10.29
N LEU A 141 3.49 7.56 9.76
CA LEU A 141 2.67 8.13 8.68
C LEU A 141 1.95 9.41 9.11
N ALA A 142 1.38 9.44 10.31
CA ALA A 142 0.67 10.61 10.83
C ALA A 142 1.58 11.84 10.97
N GLU A 143 2.83 11.62 11.39
CA GLU A 143 3.82 12.69 11.61
C GLU A 143 4.50 13.17 10.31
N ASN A 144 4.73 12.27 9.35
CA ASN A 144 5.63 12.53 8.22
C ASN A 144 4.91 12.69 6.88
N CYS A 145 3.61 12.41 6.82
CA CYS A 145 2.81 12.69 5.64
C CYS A 145 2.61 14.20 5.44
N VAL A 146 2.78 14.63 4.19
CA VAL A 146 2.48 15.98 3.74
C VAL A 146 1.18 15.94 2.94
N ASP A 147 0.17 16.64 3.43
CA ASP A 147 -1.12 16.79 2.77
C ASP A 147 -1.07 17.98 1.81
N LEU A 148 -1.26 17.72 0.52
CA LEU A 148 -1.20 18.77 -0.51
C LEU A 148 -2.57 19.39 -0.74
N LYS A 149 -2.65 20.72 -0.68
CA LYS A 149 -3.90 21.44 -0.96
C LYS A 149 -4.09 21.59 -2.46
N TRP A 150 -4.84 20.67 -3.05
CA TRP A 150 -5.18 20.70 -4.47
C TRP A 150 -5.87 22.01 -4.87
N LYS A 151 -5.43 22.56 -6.01
CA LYS A 151 -6.17 23.54 -6.80
C LYS A 151 -6.50 22.94 -8.16
N LYS A 152 -7.59 23.39 -8.75
CA LYS A 152 -7.96 23.02 -10.13
C LYS A 152 -6.81 23.41 -11.07
N GLY A 153 -6.38 22.48 -11.90
CA GLY A 153 -5.27 22.66 -12.84
C GLY A 153 -3.94 22.06 -12.37
N ASP A 154 -3.78 21.78 -11.07
CA ASP A 154 -2.52 21.28 -10.53
C ASP A 154 -2.17 19.88 -11.09
N VAL A 155 -0.87 19.65 -11.29
CA VAL A 155 -0.31 18.36 -11.65
C VAL A 155 0.73 17.95 -10.61
N LEU A 156 0.56 16.76 -10.05
CA LEU A 156 1.52 16.14 -9.14
C LEU A 156 2.22 14.99 -9.86
N LEU A 157 3.55 15.04 -9.94
CA LEU A 157 4.39 13.92 -10.34
C LEU A 157 4.94 13.23 -9.10
N VAL A 158 4.64 11.94 -8.97
CA VAL A 158 5.14 11.07 -7.89
C VAL A 158 6.16 10.12 -8.46
N ASP A 159 7.37 10.11 -7.89
CA ASP A 159 8.30 9.00 -8.06
C ASP A 159 7.81 7.81 -7.21
N ASN A 160 7.18 6.85 -7.88
CA ASN A 160 6.49 5.74 -7.22
C ASN A 160 7.47 4.72 -6.60
N LEU A 161 8.78 4.87 -6.85
CA LEU A 161 9.82 4.06 -6.23
C LEU A 161 10.23 4.59 -4.84
N SER A 162 10.03 5.88 -4.59
CA SER A 162 10.56 6.58 -3.41
C SER A 162 9.50 7.31 -2.58
N VAL A 163 8.25 7.37 -3.02
CA VAL A 163 7.16 8.07 -2.34
C VAL A 163 5.94 7.17 -2.20
N GLN A 164 5.42 7.05 -0.99
CA GLN A 164 4.08 6.51 -0.77
C GLN A 164 3.05 7.64 -0.88
N HIS A 165 1.87 7.29 -1.36
CA HIS A 165 0.75 8.21 -1.50
C HIS A 165 -0.55 7.58 -0.99
N THR A 166 -1.38 8.41 -0.37
CA THR A 166 -2.74 8.07 0.07
C THR A 166 -3.65 9.27 -0.18
N ARG A 167 -4.90 9.19 0.27
CA ARG A 167 -5.90 10.23 0.14
C ARG A 167 -6.58 10.44 1.48
N ARG A 168 -6.69 11.69 1.92
CA ARG A 168 -7.52 12.04 3.08
C ARG A 168 -9.01 11.88 2.78
N PRO A 169 -9.84 11.56 3.80
CA PRO A 169 -11.29 11.66 3.67
C PRO A 169 -11.70 13.05 3.17
N GLY A 170 -12.79 13.12 2.41
CA GLY A 170 -13.26 14.38 1.83
C GLY A 170 -14.68 14.25 1.29
N LYS A 171 -15.30 15.39 0.98
CA LYS A 171 -16.67 15.44 0.45
C LYS A 171 -16.68 15.66 -1.06
N PRO A 172 -17.65 15.08 -1.80
CA PRO A 172 -17.85 15.40 -3.22
C PRO A 172 -18.38 16.84 -3.41
N PRO A 173 -18.31 17.41 -4.63
CA PRO A 173 -17.69 16.84 -5.84
C PRO A 173 -16.15 16.82 -5.77
N ARG A 174 -15.52 15.88 -6.48
CA ARG A 174 -14.05 15.74 -6.59
C ARG A 174 -13.69 14.90 -7.82
N ALA A 175 -12.80 15.41 -8.67
CA ALA A 175 -12.29 14.70 -9.84
C ALA A 175 -10.77 14.86 -9.96
N ILE A 176 -10.06 13.76 -9.71
CA ILE A 176 -8.60 13.66 -9.90
C ILE A 176 -8.34 12.56 -10.93
N TYR A 177 -7.63 12.91 -11.99
CA TYR A 177 -7.19 11.95 -13.01
C TYR A 177 -5.79 11.44 -12.69
N ALA A 178 -5.45 10.25 -13.19
CA ALA A 178 -4.14 9.67 -13.00
C ALA A 178 -3.57 9.09 -14.31
N SER A 179 -2.25 9.14 -14.45
CA SER A 179 -1.50 8.43 -15.49
C SER A 179 -0.32 7.71 -14.88
N ILE A 180 -0.01 6.51 -15.38
CA ILE A 180 1.05 5.65 -14.86
C ILE A 180 2.15 5.47 -15.91
N CYS A 181 3.40 5.56 -15.49
CA CYS A 181 4.56 5.39 -16.34
C CYS A 181 5.19 4.01 -16.10
N LYS A 182 5.78 3.41 -17.14
CA LYS A 182 6.66 2.25 -16.97
C LYS A 182 7.85 2.61 -16.09
#